data_AF-A0A4Z1P489-F1
#
_entry.id   AF-A0A4Z1P489-F1
#
_cell.length_a   1.000
_cell.length_b   1.000
_cell.length_c   1.000
_cell.angle_alpha   90.00
_cell.angle_beta   90.00
_cell.angle_gamma   90.00
#
_symmetry.space_group_name_H-M   'P 1'
#
loop_
_entity.id
_entity.type
_entity.pdbx_description
1 polymer ?
#
loop_
_entity_poly.entity_id
_entity_poly.type
_entity_poly.pdbx_seq_one_letter_code
_entity_poly.pdbx_strand_id
1 'polypeptide(L)'
;MSEATSPTTNGTNRVPDNDPVAEAWARYNRLTTIENEKDNFIKEILWRYEFLLKQNNEFALELARAKHFATPSSSRELKQQLIDYRKALDRDPFVLVLIDADGMLFHDDLVSAGAHGGKKAAKMLEESVNIYVHELLADLPDSTKIVARFYANVEGLAETCCKAGIVTSPQVKKDFVKGFTQGRTLFDFVDVGSGKDRADDKIIETFKLHAHDYRCRHIILGCSHDNGFVRLLENYVFDDFVVPRLTLLEGVPFEKEFDTVPFTRSKFGTLFRNQKILLPSTLPPWAVLGRDFIPARNDIPARNGTMTPSESVASLDGPAIASLSTWASKAKAAAAIPETPPSVKAALATSGPPAIPRNRKGQRVDPGSPFDKTEVDRVRKLKMCNVHYLRDECPYGEKCTHKHDRCPTKSDLETLRVVARLAACRNGSTCEDTKCIYGHRCQAPPRLDKTKWNNTEGGKTCIFGSDCVFPGELHNVDTTIVKTVKI
;
A
#
# COMPACT_ATOMS: atom_id res chain seq x y z
N MET A 1 -3.14 -63.38 70.52
CA MET A 1 -4.28 -63.11 71.42
C MET A 1 -5.41 -63.99 70.90
N SER A 2 -5.54 -65.21 71.42
CA SER A 2 -6.21 -65.53 72.70
C SER A 2 -7.72 -65.68 72.44
N GLU A 3 -8.24 -66.90 72.40
CA GLU A 3 -8.82 -67.65 73.55
C GLU A 3 -10.26 -67.19 73.88
N ALA A 4 -11.24 -68.06 74.19
CA ALA A 4 -11.35 -69.51 74.02
C ALA A 4 -12.84 -69.97 74.11
N THR A 5 -13.10 -71.25 73.82
CA THR A 5 -14.15 -72.18 74.36
C THR A 5 -15.26 -71.66 75.30
N SER A 6 -16.53 -72.15 75.33
CA SER A 6 -17.27 -73.23 74.63
C SER A 6 -18.79 -73.15 75.07
N PRO A 7 -19.63 -74.22 75.15
CA PRO A 7 -20.39 -74.81 74.03
C PRO A 7 -21.91 -75.12 74.28
N THR A 8 -22.57 -75.67 73.25
CA THR A 8 -23.81 -76.53 73.28
C THR A 8 -25.16 -75.86 73.67
N THR A 9 -26.34 -76.34 73.22
CA THR A 9 -26.77 -77.70 72.79
C THR A 9 -27.61 -77.80 71.48
N ASN A 10 -27.46 -78.94 70.80
CA ASN A 10 -28.34 -79.73 69.90
C ASN A 10 -29.63 -79.13 69.27
N GLY A 11 -29.84 -79.39 67.95
CA GLY A 11 -31.13 -79.12 67.29
C GLY A 11 -31.31 -79.48 65.79
N THR A 12 -31.02 -80.72 65.37
CA THR A 12 -31.49 -81.39 64.12
C THR A 12 -31.42 -80.68 62.74
N ASN A 13 -30.60 -81.24 61.85
CA ASN A 13 -30.77 -81.38 60.38
C ASN A 13 -31.59 -80.34 59.58
N ARG A 14 -30.90 -79.67 58.65
CA ARG A 14 -31.13 -79.87 57.19
C ARG A 14 -29.86 -79.56 56.39
N VAL A 15 -29.48 -80.47 55.50
CA VAL A 15 -28.58 -80.15 54.38
C VAL A 15 -29.40 -79.29 53.40
N PRO A 16 -28.83 -78.23 52.79
CA PRO A 16 -29.49 -77.59 51.66
C PRO A 16 -29.48 -78.57 50.47
N ASP A 17 -30.67 -79.06 50.08
CA ASP A 17 -30.82 -79.86 48.86
C ASP A 17 -30.29 -79.06 47.67
N ASN A 18 -29.29 -79.61 46.99
CA ASN A 18 -28.67 -78.99 45.82
C ASN A 18 -29.59 -79.23 44.61
N ASP A 19 -30.61 -78.38 44.46
CA ASP A 19 -31.66 -78.51 43.45
C ASP A 19 -31.04 -78.65 42.03
N PRO A 20 -31.21 -79.83 41.37
CA PRO A 20 -30.62 -80.06 40.06
C PRO A 20 -31.25 -79.18 38.97
N VAL A 21 -32.46 -78.63 39.18
CA VAL A 21 -33.09 -77.67 38.27
C VAL A 21 -32.41 -76.31 38.38
N ALA A 22 -32.15 -75.83 39.60
CA ALA A 22 -31.37 -74.62 39.83
C ALA A 22 -29.92 -74.73 39.30
N GLU A 23 -29.25 -75.88 39.48
CA GLU A 23 -27.90 -76.07 38.94
C GLU A 23 -27.90 -76.12 37.39
N ALA A 24 -28.90 -76.74 36.78
CA ALA A 24 -29.08 -76.74 35.33
C ALA A 24 -29.29 -75.31 34.78
N TRP A 25 -30.13 -74.50 35.42
CA TRP A 25 -30.31 -73.08 35.06
C TRP A 25 -29.02 -72.27 35.27
N ALA A 26 -28.30 -72.48 36.36
CA ALA A 26 -27.01 -71.82 36.57
C ALA A 26 -25.96 -72.22 35.52
N ARG A 27 -26.00 -73.46 35.01
CA ARG A 27 -25.16 -73.91 33.89
C ARG A 27 -25.60 -73.29 32.56
N TYR A 28 -26.91 -73.23 32.27
CA TYR A 28 -27.45 -72.57 31.08
C TYR A 28 -27.04 -71.10 31.03
N ASN A 29 -27.31 -70.33 32.09
CA ASN A 29 -26.98 -68.91 32.18
C ASN A 29 -25.48 -68.65 31.95
N ARG A 30 -24.59 -69.49 32.50
CA ARG A 30 -23.13 -69.38 32.26
C ARG A 30 -22.75 -69.62 30.80
N LEU A 31 -23.36 -70.60 30.13
CA LEU A 31 -23.14 -70.85 28.70
C LEU A 31 -23.64 -69.67 27.85
N THR A 32 -24.83 -69.14 28.15
CA THR A 32 -25.38 -67.96 27.47
C THR A 32 -24.52 -66.71 27.68
N THR A 33 -23.92 -66.51 28.86
CA THR A 33 -22.93 -65.43 29.07
C THR A 33 -21.70 -65.63 28.17
N ILE A 34 -21.12 -66.83 28.12
CA ILE A 34 -19.95 -67.13 27.27
C ILE A 34 -20.27 -66.95 25.79
N GLU A 35 -21.49 -67.31 25.35
CA GLU A 35 -21.94 -67.07 23.97
C GLU A 35 -22.04 -65.58 23.68
N ASN A 36 -22.68 -64.78 24.56
CA ASN A 36 -22.75 -63.33 24.41
C ASN A 36 -21.36 -62.64 24.42
N GLU A 37 -20.43 -63.09 25.27
CA GLU A 37 -19.05 -62.60 25.31
C GLU A 37 -18.31 -62.88 24.00
N LYS A 38 -18.42 -64.10 23.46
CA LYS A 38 -17.86 -64.46 22.14
C LYS A 38 -18.48 -63.63 21.02
N ASP A 39 -19.79 -63.44 21.05
CA ASP A 39 -20.53 -62.64 20.06
C ASP A 39 -20.08 -61.18 20.06
N ASN A 40 -19.86 -60.60 21.24
CA ASN A 40 -19.36 -59.23 21.41
C ASN A 40 -17.91 -59.10 20.94
N PHE A 41 -17.06 -60.09 21.24
CA PHE A 41 -15.68 -60.14 20.73
C PHE A 41 -15.62 -60.27 19.21
N ILE A 42 -16.50 -61.07 18.60
CA ILE A 42 -16.63 -61.19 17.14
C ILE A 42 -17.07 -59.85 16.53
N LYS A 43 -18.08 -59.18 17.11
CA LYS A 43 -18.52 -57.83 16.67
C LYS A 43 -17.39 -56.80 16.77
N GLU A 44 -16.60 -56.84 17.85
CA GLU A 44 -15.43 -55.96 18.02
C GLU A 44 -14.36 -56.21 16.95
N ILE A 45 -14.03 -57.48 16.65
CA ILE A 45 -13.10 -57.82 15.57
C ILE A 45 -13.62 -57.31 14.22
N LEU A 46 -14.91 -57.47 13.93
CA LEU A 46 -15.51 -57.02 12.67
C LEU A 46 -15.47 -55.49 12.54
N TRP A 47 -15.82 -54.72 13.58
CA TRP A 47 -15.70 -53.26 13.57
C TRP A 47 -14.25 -52.77 13.47
N ARG A 48 -13.30 -53.42 14.15
CA ARG A 48 -11.87 -53.13 14.02
C ARG A 48 -11.37 -53.41 12.59
N TYR A 49 -11.82 -54.50 11.98
CA TYR A 49 -11.47 -54.85 10.60
C TYR A 49 -12.06 -53.85 9.58
N GLU A 50 -13.34 -53.49 9.72
CA GLU A 50 -14.00 -52.48 8.88
C GLU A 50 -13.29 -51.11 8.97
N PHE A 51 -12.95 -50.68 10.18
CA PHE A 51 -12.20 -49.44 10.42
C PHE A 51 -10.81 -49.46 9.76
N LEU A 52 -10.05 -50.55 9.93
CA LEU A 52 -8.72 -50.70 9.32
C LEU A 52 -8.81 -50.80 7.79
N LEU A 53 -9.81 -51.49 7.24
CA LEU A 53 -10.06 -51.56 5.81
C LEU A 53 -10.34 -50.17 5.23
N LYS A 54 -11.16 -49.37 5.92
CA LYS A 54 -11.45 -47.98 5.54
C LYS A 54 -10.19 -47.11 5.55
N GLN A 55 -9.41 -47.11 6.64
CA GLN A 55 -8.15 -46.35 6.70
C GLN A 55 -7.16 -46.78 5.61
N ASN A 56 -7.02 -48.08 5.36
CA ASN A 56 -6.13 -48.60 4.32
C ASN A 56 -6.56 -48.15 2.91
N ASN A 57 -7.87 -48.10 2.64
CA ASN A 57 -8.41 -47.57 1.39
C ASN A 57 -8.18 -46.05 1.25
N GLU A 58 -8.32 -45.29 2.35
CA GLU A 58 -8.03 -43.84 2.38
C GLU A 58 -6.53 -43.58 2.10
N PHE A 59 -5.62 -44.27 2.79
CA PHE A 59 -4.17 -44.17 2.53
C PHE A 59 -3.77 -44.63 1.12
N ALA A 60 -4.38 -45.69 0.59
CA ALA A 60 -4.12 -46.15 -0.78
C ALA A 60 -4.52 -45.09 -1.82
N LEU A 61 -5.63 -44.38 -1.59
CA LEU A 61 -6.10 -43.30 -2.46
C LEU A 61 -5.19 -42.06 -2.39
N GLU A 62 -4.70 -41.69 -1.19
CA GLU A 62 -3.71 -40.62 -1.05
C GLU A 62 -2.38 -40.97 -1.70
N LEU A 63 -1.89 -42.21 -1.51
CA LEU A 63 -0.69 -42.72 -2.17
C LEU A 63 -0.81 -42.69 -3.70
N ALA A 64 -2.01 -42.98 -4.24
CA ALA A 64 -2.27 -42.88 -5.68
C ALA A 64 -2.20 -41.43 -6.18
N ARG A 65 -2.80 -40.46 -5.48
CA ARG A 65 -2.67 -39.03 -5.79
C ARG A 65 -1.21 -38.58 -5.75
N ALA A 66 -0.49 -38.91 -4.67
CA ALA A 66 0.91 -38.55 -4.48
C ALA A 66 1.80 -39.11 -5.60
N LYS A 67 1.60 -40.39 -5.98
CA LYS A 67 2.28 -41.02 -7.12
C LYS A 67 1.99 -40.33 -8.46
N HIS A 68 0.76 -39.84 -8.68
CA HIS A 68 0.40 -39.11 -9.90
C HIS A 68 1.18 -37.78 -10.03
N PHE A 69 1.21 -36.97 -8.95
CA PHE A 69 2.00 -35.73 -8.93
C PHE A 69 3.51 -35.98 -8.96
N ALA A 70 3.98 -37.08 -8.37
CA ALA A 70 5.38 -37.51 -8.39
C ALA A 70 5.80 -38.25 -9.68
N THR A 71 4.94 -38.32 -10.72
CA THR A 71 5.36 -38.92 -12.00
C THR A 71 6.52 -38.13 -12.62
N PRO A 72 7.49 -38.80 -13.27
CA PRO A 72 8.55 -38.13 -14.01
C PRO A 72 8.00 -37.18 -15.10
N SER A 73 6.86 -37.50 -15.70
CA SER A 73 6.16 -36.66 -16.68
C SER A 73 5.70 -35.33 -16.09
N SER A 74 4.86 -35.33 -15.05
CA SER A 74 4.37 -34.09 -14.44
C SER A 74 5.49 -33.28 -13.77
N SER A 75 6.51 -33.93 -13.22
CA SER A 75 7.71 -33.21 -12.75
C SER A 75 8.49 -32.54 -13.88
N ARG A 76 8.58 -33.17 -15.06
CA ARG A 76 9.23 -32.61 -16.25
C ARG A 76 8.41 -31.49 -16.88
N GLU A 77 7.09 -31.63 -16.95
CA GLU A 77 6.15 -30.62 -17.43
C GLU A 77 6.23 -29.35 -16.57
N LEU A 78 6.19 -29.47 -15.24
CA LEU A 78 6.30 -28.33 -14.32
C LEU A 78 7.69 -27.65 -14.43
N LYS A 79 8.77 -28.42 -14.58
CA LYS A 79 10.11 -27.87 -14.83
C LYS A 79 10.19 -27.14 -16.18
N GLN A 80 9.53 -27.67 -17.22
CA GLN A 80 9.47 -27.02 -18.53
C GLN A 80 8.69 -25.70 -18.45
N GLN A 81 7.54 -25.69 -17.77
CA GLN A 81 6.77 -24.47 -17.51
C GLN A 81 7.61 -23.42 -16.76
N LEU A 82 8.36 -23.80 -15.71
CA LEU A 82 9.25 -22.88 -15.01
C LEU A 82 10.37 -22.31 -15.90
N ILE A 83 10.94 -23.13 -16.79
CA ILE A 83 11.92 -22.69 -17.78
C ILE A 83 11.29 -21.69 -18.77
N ASP A 84 10.06 -21.94 -19.22
CA ASP A 84 9.41 -21.10 -20.23
C ASP A 84 8.82 -19.80 -19.64
N TYR A 85 8.33 -19.83 -18.39
CA TYR A 85 8.05 -18.60 -17.62
C TYR A 85 9.32 -17.78 -17.40
N ARG A 86 10.45 -18.41 -17.08
CA ARG A 86 11.73 -17.71 -16.92
C ARG A 86 12.17 -17.05 -18.22
N LYS A 87 12.14 -17.76 -19.36
CA LYS A 87 12.40 -17.18 -20.70
C LYS A 87 11.47 -16.00 -21.03
N ALA A 88 10.21 -16.04 -20.58
CA ALA A 88 9.26 -14.96 -20.80
C ALA A 88 9.55 -13.72 -19.93
N LEU A 89 10.05 -13.91 -18.70
CA LEU A 89 10.52 -12.84 -17.80
C LEU A 89 11.89 -12.28 -18.20
N ASP A 90 12.77 -13.11 -18.75
CA ASP A 90 14.08 -12.72 -19.30
C ASP A 90 13.98 -12.10 -20.71
N ARG A 91 12.76 -11.92 -21.26
CA ARG A 91 12.53 -11.34 -22.59
C ARG A 91 12.49 -9.81 -22.55
N ASP A 92 13.21 -9.19 -23.48
CA ASP A 92 13.34 -7.73 -23.59
C ASP A 92 13.82 -7.06 -22.27
N PRO A 93 14.97 -7.48 -21.70
CA PRO A 93 15.51 -6.83 -20.49
C PRO A 93 15.85 -5.37 -20.79
N PHE A 94 15.69 -4.51 -19.79
CA PHE A 94 15.98 -3.08 -19.92
C PHE A 94 16.50 -2.44 -18.63
N VAL A 95 17.25 -1.35 -18.80
CA VAL A 95 17.62 -0.40 -17.75
C VAL A 95 16.76 0.84 -17.90
N LEU A 96 16.20 1.34 -16.79
CA LEU A 96 15.36 2.53 -16.77
C LEU A 96 16.13 3.71 -16.17
N VAL A 97 16.19 4.82 -16.90
CA VAL A 97 16.81 6.07 -16.46
C VAL A 97 15.72 7.12 -16.28
N LEU A 98 15.46 7.54 -15.05
CA LEU A 98 14.46 8.56 -14.70
C LEU A 98 15.20 9.82 -14.20
N ILE A 99 15.04 10.94 -14.89
CA ILE A 99 15.72 12.20 -14.57
C ILE A 99 14.69 13.31 -14.36
N ASP A 100 14.78 13.97 -13.21
CA ASP A 100 14.19 15.29 -12.99
C ASP A 100 15.07 16.35 -13.64
N ALA A 101 14.67 16.76 -14.84
CA ALA A 101 15.45 17.62 -15.72
C ALA A 101 15.16 19.11 -15.54
N ASP A 102 14.29 19.51 -14.60
CA ASP A 102 14.12 20.92 -14.23
C ASP A 102 15.32 21.39 -13.40
N GLY A 103 15.82 20.57 -12.46
CA GLY A 103 17.04 20.85 -11.69
C GLY A 103 18.29 20.02 -12.05
N MET A 104 18.15 18.84 -12.69
CA MET A 104 19.31 18.04 -13.14
C MET A 104 19.64 18.31 -14.62
N LEU A 105 20.50 19.29 -14.84
CA LEU A 105 20.71 19.90 -16.15
C LEU A 105 21.95 19.36 -16.88
N PHE A 106 21.84 19.13 -18.19
CA PHE A 106 22.99 18.85 -19.07
C PHE A 106 23.98 20.01 -19.12
N HIS A 107 25.25 19.71 -19.40
CA HIS A 107 26.33 20.70 -19.52
C HIS A 107 26.06 21.77 -20.59
N ASP A 108 26.56 22.98 -20.39
CA ASP A 108 26.20 24.16 -21.19
C ASP A 108 26.61 24.02 -22.67
N ASP A 109 27.74 23.37 -22.97
CA ASP A 109 28.18 23.08 -24.36
C ASP A 109 27.24 22.12 -25.09
N LEU A 110 26.55 21.24 -24.35
CA LEU A 110 25.54 20.35 -24.91
C LEU A 110 24.24 21.11 -25.14
N VAL A 111 23.84 21.98 -24.21
CA VAL A 111 22.57 22.73 -24.32
C VAL A 111 22.64 23.85 -25.37
N SER A 112 23.75 24.58 -25.43
CA SER A 112 23.99 25.66 -26.41
C SER A 112 24.12 25.16 -27.85
N ALA A 113 24.61 23.93 -28.06
CA ALA A 113 24.68 23.28 -29.36
C ALA A 113 23.32 22.77 -29.90
N GLY A 114 22.20 23.11 -29.25
CA GLY A 114 20.83 22.86 -29.73
C GLY A 114 20.57 21.41 -30.12
N ALA A 115 19.93 21.18 -31.27
CA ALA A 115 19.56 19.84 -31.72
C ALA A 115 20.75 18.88 -31.95
N HIS A 116 21.94 19.40 -32.30
CA HIS A 116 23.14 18.57 -32.39
C HIS A 116 23.64 18.17 -30.99
N GLY A 117 23.69 19.14 -30.08
CA GLY A 117 24.03 18.92 -28.68
C GLY A 117 23.09 17.94 -27.97
N GLY A 118 21.79 17.99 -28.27
CA GLY A 118 20.80 17.02 -27.79
C GLY A 118 21.09 15.59 -28.25
N LYS A 119 21.39 15.40 -29.55
CA LYS A 119 21.77 14.09 -30.11
C LYS A 119 23.09 13.57 -29.51
N LYS A 120 24.05 14.47 -29.26
CA LYS A 120 25.30 14.16 -28.57
C LYS A 120 25.07 13.76 -27.10
N ALA A 121 24.22 14.48 -26.38
CA ALA A 121 23.87 14.18 -24.98
C ALA A 121 23.15 12.83 -24.84
N ALA A 122 22.22 12.50 -25.74
CA ALA A 122 21.57 11.20 -25.78
C ALA A 122 22.59 10.07 -26.03
N LYS A 123 23.54 10.26 -26.95
CA LYS A 123 24.63 9.31 -27.17
C LYS A 123 25.52 9.14 -25.93
N MET A 124 25.98 10.25 -25.33
CA MET A 124 26.84 10.21 -24.14
C MET A 124 26.16 9.57 -22.93
N LEU A 125 24.83 9.75 -22.78
CA LEU A 125 24.06 9.07 -21.74
C LEU A 125 24.01 7.56 -21.97
N GLU A 126 23.72 7.11 -23.19
CA GLU A 126 23.70 5.69 -23.55
C GLU A 126 25.06 5.02 -23.29
N GLU A 127 26.15 5.66 -23.71
CA GLU A 127 27.53 5.18 -23.48
C GLU A 127 27.85 5.12 -21.98
N SER A 128 27.53 6.17 -21.22
CA SER A 128 27.77 6.21 -19.75
C SER A 128 26.96 5.18 -18.98
N VAL A 129 25.69 5.00 -19.36
CA VAL A 129 24.79 4.01 -18.73
C VAL A 129 25.27 2.60 -19.03
N ASN A 130 25.57 2.25 -20.29
CA ASN A 130 26.05 0.92 -20.67
C ASN A 130 27.32 0.53 -19.91
N ILE A 131 28.34 1.40 -19.87
CA ILE A 131 29.56 1.16 -19.11
C ILE A 131 29.23 0.87 -17.63
N TYR A 132 28.47 1.77 -17.00
CA TYR A 132 28.14 1.66 -15.58
C TYR A 132 27.33 0.39 -15.22
N VAL A 133 26.37 -0.02 -16.06
CA VAL A 133 25.53 -1.19 -15.74
C VAL A 133 26.20 -2.52 -16.06
N HIS A 134 27.10 -2.59 -17.04
CA HIS A 134 27.91 -3.80 -17.28
C HIS A 134 29.04 -3.95 -16.25
N GLU A 135 29.57 -2.85 -15.69
CA GLU A 135 30.45 -2.90 -14.51
C GLU A 135 29.71 -3.38 -13.24
N LEU A 136 28.44 -2.99 -13.08
CA LEU A 136 27.63 -3.33 -11.90
C LEU A 136 26.97 -4.72 -11.98
N LEU A 137 26.58 -5.18 -13.17
CA LEU A 137 25.76 -6.38 -13.39
C LEU A 137 26.41 -7.31 -14.43
N ALA A 138 27.31 -8.19 -13.98
CA ALA A 138 28.03 -9.12 -14.85
C ALA A 138 27.12 -10.04 -15.70
N ASP A 139 25.95 -10.44 -15.17
CA ASP A 139 24.96 -11.27 -15.87
C ASP A 139 23.92 -10.44 -16.67
N LEU A 140 24.29 -9.26 -17.16
CA LEU A 140 23.43 -8.40 -17.98
C LEU A 140 23.68 -8.66 -19.48
N PRO A 141 22.66 -9.10 -20.26
CA PRO A 141 22.86 -9.38 -21.69
C PRO A 141 23.10 -8.10 -22.50
N ASP A 142 24.00 -8.16 -23.49
CA ASP A 142 24.30 -7.05 -24.44
C ASP A 142 23.06 -6.58 -25.24
N SER A 143 21.99 -7.38 -25.27
CA SER A 143 20.69 -7.04 -25.88
C SER A 143 19.79 -6.21 -24.96
N THR A 144 20.27 -5.83 -23.77
CA THR A 144 19.54 -4.99 -22.80
C THR A 144 19.30 -3.60 -23.37
N LYS A 145 18.04 -3.16 -23.31
CA LYS A 145 17.61 -1.86 -23.82
C LYS A 145 17.79 -0.79 -22.75
N ILE A 146 18.20 0.42 -23.11
CA ILE A 146 18.12 1.58 -22.20
C ILE A 146 16.86 2.37 -22.54
N VAL A 147 15.98 2.55 -21.54
CA VAL A 147 14.81 3.42 -21.60
C VAL A 147 15.12 4.66 -20.77
N ALA A 148 15.12 5.85 -21.38
CA ALA A 148 15.39 7.10 -20.68
C ALA A 148 14.19 8.03 -20.69
N ARG A 149 13.90 8.65 -19.54
CA ARG A 149 12.77 9.55 -19.33
C ARG A 149 13.24 10.78 -18.56
N PHE A 150 13.27 11.91 -19.26
CA PHE A 150 13.62 13.21 -18.70
C PHE A 150 12.34 14.01 -18.55
N TYR A 151 12.03 14.49 -17.36
CA TYR A 151 10.81 15.25 -17.09
C TYR A 151 11.18 16.68 -16.69
N ALA A 152 10.59 17.68 -17.35
CA ALA A 152 10.78 19.09 -17.00
C ALA A 152 9.64 19.95 -17.56
N ASN A 153 9.48 21.16 -17.03
CA ASN A 153 8.72 22.23 -17.67
C ASN A 153 9.57 22.82 -18.81
N VAL A 154 9.42 22.32 -20.04
CA VAL A 154 10.33 22.65 -21.15
C VAL A 154 10.31 24.14 -21.49
N GLU A 155 9.17 24.81 -21.37
CA GLU A 155 9.04 26.25 -21.60
C GLU A 155 9.78 27.06 -20.51
N GLY A 156 9.46 26.80 -19.23
CA GLY A 156 10.09 27.49 -18.10
C GLY A 156 11.60 27.26 -18.01
N LEU A 157 12.05 26.06 -18.36
CA LEU A 157 13.47 25.74 -18.44
C LEU A 157 14.16 26.42 -19.63
N ALA A 158 13.49 26.53 -20.79
CA ALA A 158 14.03 27.25 -21.95
C ALA A 158 14.18 28.75 -21.69
N GLU A 159 13.21 29.37 -21.00
CA GLU A 159 13.37 30.74 -20.49
C GLU A 159 14.54 30.85 -19.50
N THR A 160 14.66 29.90 -18.56
CA THR A 160 15.69 29.93 -17.50
C THR A 160 17.10 29.80 -18.07
N CYS A 161 17.33 28.87 -19.01
CA CYS A 161 18.60 28.76 -19.74
C CYS A 161 18.93 30.04 -20.52
N CYS A 162 17.93 30.73 -21.09
CA CYS A 162 18.15 31.98 -21.84
C CYS A 162 18.50 33.14 -20.90
N LYS A 163 17.78 33.29 -19.78
CA LYS A 163 18.04 34.33 -18.75
C LYS A 163 19.39 34.15 -18.06
N ALA A 164 19.89 32.91 -18.01
CA ALA A 164 21.22 32.56 -17.50
C ALA A 164 22.35 32.69 -18.54
N GLY A 165 22.06 33.05 -19.80
CA GLY A 165 23.07 33.16 -20.86
C GLY A 165 23.59 31.83 -21.42
N ILE A 166 23.02 30.69 -21.01
CA ILE A 166 23.40 29.35 -21.50
C ILE A 166 22.98 29.13 -22.95
N VAL A 167 21.89 29.81 -23.37
CA VAL A 167 21.42 29.81 -24.77
C VAL A 167 21.10 31.23 -25.23
N THR A 168 21.30 31.49 -26.52
CA THR A 168 20.99 32.78 -27.16
C THR A 168 19.49 33.04 -27.33
N SER A 169 18.66 31.99 -27.28
CA SER A 169 17.20 32.09 -27.25
C SER A 169 16.57 30.81 -26.67
N PRO A 170 15.33 30.86 -26.13
CA PRO A 170 14.62 29.67 -25.66
C PRO A 170 14.47 28.59 -26.74
N GLN A 171 14.43 28.99 -28.02
CA GLN A 171 14.29 28.06 -29.14
C GLN A 171 15.46 27.07 -29.23
N VAL A 172 16.68 27.49 -28.91
CA VAL A 172 17.86 26.58 -28.88
C VAL A 172 17.67 25.45 -27.85
N LYS A 173 17.12 25.75 -26.67
CA LYS A 173 16.80 24.72 -25.66
C LYS A 173 15.67 23.79 -26.14
N LYS A 174 14.64 24.31 -26.82
CA LYS A 174 13.57 23.48 -27.41
C LYS A 174 14.11 22.58 -28.52
N ASP A 175 15.06 23.05 -29.31
CA ASP A 175 15.72 22.23 -30.34
C ASP A 175 16.70 21.22 -29.73
N PHE A 176 17.37 21.53 -28.61
CA PHE A 176 18.08 20.53 -27.80
C PHE A 176 17.14 19.41 -27.34
N VAL A 177 15.96 19.74 -26.81
CA VAL A 177 14.94 18.77 -26.36
C VAL A 177 14.46 17.87 -27.50
N LYS A 178 14.18 18.44 -28.68
CA LYS A 178 13.90 17.66 -29.90
C LYS A 178 15.08 16.77 -30.29
N GLY A 179 16.30 17.31 -30.25
CA GLY A 179 17.53 16.60 -30.60
C GLY A 179 17.80 15.40 -29.69
N PHE A 180 17.59 15.56 -28.39
CA PHE A 180 17.74 14.47 -27.41
C PHE A 180 16.73 13.34 -27.67
N THR A 181 15.45 13.68 -27.85
CA THR A 181 14.37 12.71 -28.13
C THR A 181 14.55 12.01 -29.48
N GLN A 182 15.09 12.71 -30.49
CA GLN A 182 15.51 12.10 -31.76
C GLN A 182 16.85 11.37 -31.68
N GLY A 183 17.53 11.38 -30.53
CA GLY A 183 18.87 10.84 -30.34
C GLY A 183 18.90 9.32 -30.18
N ARG A 184 17.88 8.74 -29.54
CA ARG A 184 17.67 7.29 -29.36
C ARG A 184 16.18 6.96 -29.28
N THR A 185 15.79 5.79 -29.79
CA THR A 185 14.40 5.36 -29.99
C THR A 185 13.60 5.09 -28.70
N LEU A 186 14.27 5.02 -27.55
CA LEU A 186 13.67 4.79 -26.23
C LEU A 186 14.00 5.92 -25.24
N PHE A 187 14.49 7.07 -25.73
CA PHE A 187 14.87 8.23 -24.92
C PHE A 187 13.86 9.34 -25.19
N ASP A 188 13.05 9.69 -24.19
CA ASP A 188 12.03 10.72 -24.32
C ASP A 188 12.27 11.86 -23.33
N PHE A 189 12.26 13.08 -23.84
CA PHE A 189 12.25 14.31 -23.04
C PHE A 189 10.81 14.82 -22.96
N VAL A 190 10.16 14.54 -21.84
CA VAL A 190 8.73 14.73 -21.59
C VAL A 190 8.50 16.11 -20.99
N ASP A 191 7.88 17.00 -21.77
CA ASP A 191 7.35 18.25 -21.23
C ASP A 191 6.18 17.95 -20.29
N VAL A 192 6.26 18.46 -19.06
CA VAL A 192 5.20 18.34 -18.04
C VAL A 192 4.33 19.60 -17.94
N GLY A 193 4.71 20.65 -18.68
CA GLY A 193 4.09 21.97 -18.62
C GLY A 193 4.35 22.69 -17.28
N SER A 194 3.61 23.76 -17.04
CA SER A 194 3.74 24.55 -15.81
C SER A 194 2.94 23.97 -14.64
N GLY A 195 3.55 24.03 -13.45
CA GLY A 195 2.95 23.63 -12.18
C GLY A 195 3.99 23.05 -11.23
N LYS A 196 3.78 23.20 -9.92
CA LYS A 196 4.61 22.56 -8.91
C LYS A 196 4.41 21.03 -8.95
N ASP A 197 5.46 20.27 -8.66
CA ASP A 197 5.46 18.83 -8.39
C ASP A 197 5.05 17.94 -9.59
N ARG A 198 5.01 18.51 -10.81
CA ARG A 198 4.52 17.85 -12.03
C ARG A 198 5.51 16.86 -12.64
N ALA A 199 6.81 17.11 -12.49
CA ALA A 199 7.86 16.17 -12.89
C ALA A 199 7.94 15.03 -11.87
N ASP A 200 7.93 15.38 -10.59
CA ASP A 200 7.97 14.53 -9.41
C ASP A 200 6.86 13.47 -9.46
N ASP A 201 5.58 13.88 -9.58
CA ASP A 201 4.44 12.96 -9.70
C ASP A 201 4.66 11.89 -10.80
N LYS A 202 5.21 12.30 -11.96
CA LYS A 202 5.47 11.39 -13.08
C LYS A 202 6.65 10.46 -12.79
N ILE A 203 7.74 10.97 -12.23
CA ILE A 203 8.91 10.17 -11.87
C ILE A 203 8.56 9.17 -10.77
N ILE A 204 7.83 9.61 -9.74
CA ILE A 204 7.36 8.81 -8.61
C ILE A 204 6.51 7.62 -9.06
N GLU A 205 5.48 7.84 -9.90
CA GLU A 205 4.63 6.75 -10.36
C GLU A 205 5.31 5.87 -11.43
N THR A 206 6.18 6.44 -12.28
CA THR A 206 6.99 5.64 -13.23
C THR A 206 8.01 4.76 -12.50
N PHE A 207 8.61 5.25 -11.42
CA PHE A 207 9.49 4.47 -10.56
C PHE A 207 8.74 3.30 -9.92
N LYS A 208 7.59 3.57 -9.27
CA LYS A 208 6.75 2.55 -8.63
C LYS A 208 6.32 1.45 -9.61
N LEU A 209 5.99 1.81 -10.84
CA LEU A 209 5.58 0.87 -11.89
C LEU A 209 6.69 -0.13 -12.28
N HIS A 210 7.96 0.27 -12.18
CA HIS A 210 9.08 -0.52 -12.68
C HIS A 210 10.01 -1.09 -11.59
N ALA A 211 9.96 -0.59 -10.35
CA ALA A 211 10.76 -1.07 -9.23
C ALA A 211 10.66 -2.61 -9.04
N HIS A 212 9.46 -3.18 -9.23
CA HIS A 212 9.20 -4.61 -9.12
C HIS A 212 9.08 -5.36 -10.46
N ASP A 213 9.35 -4.72 -11.60
CA ASP A 213 9.37 -5.39 -12.92
C ASP A 213 10.67 -6.19 -13.08
N TYR A 214 10.57 -7.51 -13.24
CA TYR A 214 11.73 -8.40 -13.39
C TYR A 214 12.57 -8.10 -14.65
N ARG A 215 11.99 -7.47 -15.68
CA ARG A 215 12.71 -7.07 -16.90
C ARG A 215 13.50 -5.77 -16.72
N CYS A 216 13.11 -4.92 -15.75
CA CYS A 216 13.73 -3.62 -15.49
C CYS A 216 15.05 -3.77 -14.69
N ARG A 217 16.01 -4.52 -15.24
CA ARG A 217 17.22 -5.04 -14.59
C ARG A 217 17.93 -4.04 -13.67
N HIS A 218 17.98 -2.76 -14.03
CA HIS A 218 18.43 -1.67 -13.15
C HIS A 218 17.60 -0.39 -13.32
N ILE A 219 17.55 0.43 -12.26
CA ILE A 219 16.98 1.78 -12.29
C ILE A 219 18.05 2.81 -11.90
N ILE A 220 18.15 3.89 -12.69
CA ILE A 220 19.03 5.02 -12.44
C ILE A 220 18.16 6.27 -12.26
N LEU A 221 18.17 6.84 -11.05
CA LEU A 221 17.29 7.95 -10.65
C LEU A 221 18.08 9.24 -10.41
N GLY A 222 17.97 10.18 -11.34
CA GLY A 222 18.59 11.51 -11.25
C GLY A 222 17.65 12.52 -10.62
N CYS A 223 17.76 12.68 -9.30
CA CYS A 223 16.90 13.54 -8.48
C CYS A 223 17.68 14.37 -7.45
N SER A 224 19.01 14.48 -7.59
CA SER A 224 19.94 14.90 -6.52
C SER A 224 19.69 16.29 -5.91
N HIS A 225 18.84 17.12 -6.50
CA HIS A 225 18.61 18.51 -6.10
C HIS A 225 17.33 18.75 -5.27
N ASP A 226 16.50 17.71 -5.05
CA ASP A 226 15.23 17.81 -4.32
C ASP A 226 15.07 16.70 -3.25
N ASN A 227 14.70 17.10 -2.03
CA ASN A 227 14.44 16.20 -0.92
C ASN A 227 13.07 15.50 -0.99
N GLY A 228 12.13 15.97 -1.82
CA GLY A 228 10.83 15.33 -2.04
C GLY A 228 10.95 13.86 -2.44
N PHE A 229 11.94 13.51 -3.26
CA PHE A 229 12.26 12.13 -3.64
C PHE A 229 12.78 11.26 -2.49
N VAL A 230 13.40 11.82 -1.45
CA VAL A 230 13.85 11.01 -0.28
C VAL A 230 12.67 10.29 0.37
N ARG A 231 11.50 10.94 0.41
CA ARG A 231 10.26 10.36 0.95
C ARG A 231 9.62 9.28 0.07
N LEU A 232 10.01 9.16 -1.19
CA LEU A 232 9.75 7.97 -2.01
C LEU A 232 10.71 6.85 -1.61
N LEU A 233 12.01 7.18 -1.58
CA LEU A 233 13.11 6.26 -1.33
C LEU A 233 13.03 5.59 0.06
N GLU A 234 12.58 6.30 1.10
CA GLU A 234 12.30 5.79 2.45
C GLU A 234 11.47 4.48 2.44
N ASN A 235 10.52 4.32 1.51
CA ASN A 235 9.63 3.16 1.45
C ASN A 235 10.33 1.89 0.95
N TYR A 236 11.51 2.02 0.35
CA TYR A 236 12.27 0.93 -0.29
C TYR A 236 13.59 0.61 0.43
N VAL A 237 13.92 1.30 1.53
CA VAL A 237 15.17 1.13 2.30
C VAL A 237 15.37 -0.30 2.82
N PHE A 238 14.27 -1.05 3.01
CA PHE A 238 14.26 -2.45 3.47
C PHE A 238 13.71 -3.41 2.41
N ASP A 239 13.76 -3.03 1.14
CA ASP A 239 13.33 -3.86 0.01
C ASP A 239 14.57 -4.50 -0.66
N ASP A 240 14.89 -5.73 -0.25
CA ASP A 240 16.03 -6.52 -0.75
C ASP A 240 16.04 -6.71 -2.28
N PHE A 241 14.90 -6.50 -2.96
CA PHE A 241 14.77 -6.57 -4.41
C PHE A 241 15.09 -5.25 -5.10
N VAL A 242 14.69 -4.12 -4.49
CA VAL A 242 14.84 -2.77 -5.07
C VAL A 242 16.16 -2.10 -4.70
N VAL A 243 16.65 -2.26 -3.46
CA VAL A 243 17.92 -1.66 -2.99
C VAL A 243 19.12 -1.96 -3.92
N PRO A 244 19.43 -3.22 -4.29
CA PRO A 244 20.57 -3.51 -5.17
C PRO A 244 20.33 -3.08 -6.63
N ARG A 245 19.09 -2.73 -6.99
CA ARG A 245 18.66 -2.39 -8.36
C ARG A 245 18.41 -0.89 -8.58
N LEU A 246 18.81 -0.05 -7.63
CA LEU A 246 18.65 1.40 -7.70
C LEU A 246 19.97 2.14 -7.48
N THR A 247 20.38 2.90 -8.49
CA THR A 247 21.45 3.91 -8.38
C THR A 247 20.84 5.31 -8.40
N LEU A 248 21.21 6.14 -7.43
CA LEU A 248 20.95 7.58 -7.45
C LEU A 248 22.04 8.28 -8.25
N LEU A 249 21.66 9.09 -9.24
CA LEU A 249 22.60 9.78 -10.12
C LEU A 249 22.83 11.23 -9.67
N GLU A 250 24.09 11.60 -9.47
CA GLU A 250 24.49 12.96 -9.13
C GLU A 250 24.67 13.83 -10.39
N GLY A 251 24.10 15.03 -10.36
CA GLY A 251 24.44 16.12 -11.28
C GLY A 251 25.10 17.23 -10.46
N VAL A 252 24.24 18.08 -9.89
CA VAL A 252 24.59 18.88 -8.70
C VAL A 252 24.73 17.98 -7.47
N PRO A 253 25.53 18.37 -6.45
CA PRO A 253 25.66 17.61 -5.21
C PRO A 253 24.31 17.28 -4.57
N PHE A 254 24.21 16.11 -3.95
CA PHE A 254 23.00 15.67 -3.24
C PHE A 254 22.63 16.63 -2.10
N GLU A 255 21.33 16.94 -2.00
CA GLU A 255 20.78 17.59 -0.81
C GLU A 255 20.84 16.66 0.41
N LYS A 256 20.92 17.24 1.61
CA LYS A 256 21.36 16.52 2.83
C LYS A 256 20.44 15.39 3.30
N GLU A 257 19.17 15.38 2.93
CA GLU A 257 18.25 14.33 3.38
C GLU A 257 18.55 12.98 2.69
N PHE A 258 19.23 12.98 1.53
CA PHE A 258 19.66 11.75 0.87
C PHE A 258 20.70 10.94 1.68
N ASP A 259 21.38 11.53 2.66
CA ASP A 259 22.30 10.81 3.56
C ASP A 259 21.57 9.89 4.56
N THR A 260 20.22 9.93 4.59
CA THR A 260 19.39 9.00 5.37
C THR A 260 19.08 7.68 4.65
N VAL A 261 19.34 7.57 3.34
CA VAL A 261 18.95 6.41 2.52
C VAL A 261 20.16 5.68 1.91
N PRO A 262 20.24 4.34 1.98
CA PRO A 262 21.47 3.57 1.71
C PRO A 262 21.64 3.17 0.23
N PHE A 263 21.09 3.94 -0.72
CA PHE A 263 21.16 3.61 -2.15
C PHE A 263 22.51 4.00 -2.76
N THR A 264 23.00 3.17 -3.68
CA THR A 264 24.24 3.40 -4.43
C THR A 264 24.20 4.76 -5.14
N ARG A 265 25.26 5.56 -5.04
CA ARG A 265 25.39 6.84 -5.74
C ARG A 265 26.40 6.73 -6.89
N SER A 266 26.13 7.39 -8.02
CA SER A 266 27.04 7.43 -9.18
C SER A 266 27.01 8.81 -9.87
N LYS A 267 27.98 9.10 -10.74
CA LYS A 267 28.08 10.38 -11.46
C LYS A 267 28.65 10.21 -12.87
N PHE A 268 27.93 10.67 -13.89
CA PHE A 268 28.34 10.56 -15.29
C PHE A 268 29.16 11.77 -15.76
N GLY A 269 30.35 11.93 -15.16
CA GLY A 269 31.41 12.84 -15.62
C GLY A 269 30.93 14.26 -15.93
N THR A 270 31.11 14.69 -17.18
CA THR A 270 30.75 16.02 -17.70
C THR A 270 29.39 16.06 -18.44
N LEU A 271 28.56 15.02 -18.32
CA LEU A 271 27.24 15.00 -18.97
C LEU A 271 26.29 16.03 -18.36
N PHE A 272 26.33 16.20 -17.04
CA PHE A 272 25.50 17.10 -16.26
C PHE A 272 26.29 18.26 -15.65
N ARG A 273 25.63 19.40 -15.42
CA ARG A 273 26.15 20.50 -14.60
C ARG A 273 26.35 20.02 -13.17
N ASN A 274 27.48 20.40 -12.57
CA ASN A 274 27.77 20.21 -11.15
C ASN A 274 27.25 21.36 -10.26
N GLN A 275 26.62 22.39 -10.83
CA GLN A 275 26.07 23.55 -10.12
C GLN A 275 24.69 23.94 -10.68
N LYS A 276 23.77 24.30 -9.78
CA LYS A 276 22.44 24.85 -10.11
C LYS A 276 22.60 26.13 -10.97
N ILE A 277 21.59 26.50 -11.75
CA ILE A 277 21.65 27.75 -12.53
C ILE A 277 21.65 28.94 -11.55
N LEU A 278 22.67 29.79 -11.68
CA LEU A 278 22.66 31.13 -11.10
C LEU A 278 22.08 32.08 -12.15
N LEU A 279 20.84 32.55 -11.92
CA LEU A 279 20.30 33.66 -12.69
C LEU A 279 21.08 34.94 -12.31
N PRO A 280 21.45 35.81 -13.26
CA PRO A 280 22.04 37.10 -12.95
C PRO A 280 21.13 37.88 -12.01
N SER A 281 21.62 38.19 -10.80
CA SER A 281 20.92 39.05 -9.85
C SER A 281 20.51 40.33 -10.55
N THR A 282 19.22 40.68 -10.52
CA THR A 282 18.68 41.84 -11.23
C THR A 282 19.48 43.08 -10.87
N LEU A 283 20.12 43.71 -11.87
CA LEU A 283 20.73 45.02 -11.69
C LEU A 283 19.68 46.00 -11.13
N PRO A 284 20.07 46.91 -10.22
CA PRO A 284 19.13 47.82 -9.59
C PRO A 284 18.37 48.66 -10.64
N PRO A 285 17.11 49.08 -10.37
CA PRO A 285 16.17 49.57 -11.41
C PRO A 285 16.55 50.84 -12.19
N TRP A 286 17.74 51.41 -11.99
CA TRP A 286 18.23 52.59 -12.72
C TRP A 286 19.03 52.25 -13.99
N ALA A 287 19.38 50.97 -14.22
CA ALA A 287 20.25 50.56 -15.33
C ALA A 287 19.58 50.52 -16.72
N VAL A 288 18.28 50.82 -16.85
CA VAL A 288 17.51 50.70 -18.11
C VAL A 288 16.93 52.05 -18.58
N LEU A 289 17.80 53.04 -18.82
CA LEU A 289 17.47 54.26 -19.59
C LEU A 289 18.65 54.67 -20.50
N GLY A 290 18.93 53.83 -21.50
CA GLY A 290 19.97 54.06 -22.51
C GLY A 290 19.43 54.66 -23.81
N ARG A 291 19.01 55.94 -23.77
CA ARG A 291 18.72 56.86 -24.91
C ARG A 291 17.93 56.36 -26.12
N ASP A 292 16.90 57.14 -26.48
CA ASP A 292 16.92 57.80 -27.79
C ASP A 292 16.22 59.18 -27.75
N PHE A 293 16.38 60.00 -28.80
CA PHE A 293 15.84 61.38 -28.90
C PHE A 293 14.30 61.35 -29.13
N ILE A 294 13.49 62.39 -28.82
CA ILE A 294 13.40 63.74 -29.43
C ILE A 294 12.62 64.69 -28.47
N PRO A 295 12.88 66.01 -28.42
CA PRO A 295 12.27 66.93 -27.44
C PRO A 295 10.92 67.57 -27.86
N ALA A 296 10.05 67.83 -26.88
CA ALA A 296 8.89 68.72 -26.99
C ALA A 296 8.64 69.49 -25.66
N ARG A 297 7.95 70.63 -25.74
CA ARG A 297 7.83 71.66 -24.67
C ARG A 297 6.88 71.30 -23.51
N ASN A 298 7.07 72.06 -22.42
CA ASN A 298 6.16 72.45 -21.33
C ASN A 298 4.64 72.43 -21.69
N ASP A 299 3.68 72.30 -20.75
CA ASP A 299 3.46 73.23 -19.62
C ASP A 299 2.57 72.71 -18.46
N ILE A 300 3.09 72.85 -17.21
CA ILE A 300 2.44 73.10 -15.89
C ILE A 300 1.32 72.13 -15.34
N PRO A 301 0.90 72.16 -14.03
CA PRO A 301 0.76 70.91 -13.26
C PRO A 301 -0.50 70.69 -12.39
N ALA A 302 -0.71 69.44 -11.95
CA ALA A 302 -1.43 69.08 -10.71
C ALA A 302 -0.87 67.75 -10.15
N ARG A 303 -0.15 67.76 -9.03
CA ARG A 303 -0.68 67.60 -7.64
C ARG A 303 -1.16 66.16 -7.34
N ASN A 304 -0.20 65.30 -7.00
CA ASN A 304 -0.46 63.96 -6.47
C ASN A 304 -0.86 64.03 -4.98
N GLY A 305 -1.69 63.10 -4.50
CA GLY A 305 -2.20 63.10 -3.12
C GLY A 305 -2.71 61.73 -2.67
N THR A 306 -1.85 60.98 -1.97
CA THR A 306 -2.11 59.61 -1.50
C THR A 306 -3.13 59.58 -0.36
N MET A 307 -4.09 58.65 -0.37
CA MET A 307 -4.50 57.87 0.82
C MET A 307 -5.41 56.66 0.49
N THR A 308 -5.54 55.80 1.48
CA THR A 308 -6.28 54.51 1.58
C THR A 308 -7.80 54.71 1.82
N PRO A 309 -8.61 53.70 2.25
CA PRO A 309 -8.63 52.23 2.03
C PRO A 309 -10.00 51.74 1.46
N SER A 310 -10.19 50.43 1.24
CA SER A 310 -11.41 49.67 1.65
C SER A 310 -11.34 48.17 1.30
N GLU A 311 -12.22 47.38 1.91
CA GLU A 311 -12.38 45.93 1.73
C GLU A 311 -13.56 45.57 0.78
N SER A 312 -13.72 44.25 0.56
CA SER A 312 -15.01 43.54 0.35
C SER A 312 -15.56 43.18 -1.04
N VAL A 313 -15.93 41.89 -1.10
CA VAL A 313 -17.02 41.17 -1.83
C VAL A 313 -17.03 40.87 -3.35
N ALA A 314 -17.56 39.66 -3.61
CA ALA A 314 -18.38 39.20 -4.74
C ALA A 314 -17.74 38.64 -6.04
N SER A 315 -17.82 37.31 -6.12
CA SER A 315 -17.71 36.38 -7.26
C SER A 315 -18.46 36.74 -8.56
N LEU A 316 -18.07 36.09 -9.68
CA LEU A 316 -19.00 35.43 -10.64
C LEU A 316 -18.27 34.46 -11.59
N ASP A 317 -19.02 33.47 -12.11
CA ASP A 317 -18.62 32.11 -12.53
C ASP A 317 -17.91 31.88 -13.90
N GLY A 318 -16.92 30.96 -13.89
CA GLY A 318 -16.81 29.78 -14.78
C GLY A 318 -16.54 29.92 -16.31
N PRO A 319 -16.45 28.80 -17.07
CA PRO A 319 -16.39 27.38 -16.67
C PRO A 319 -15.00 26.73 -16.92
N ALA A 320 -14.89 25.39 -16.87
CA ALA A 320 -13.62 24.64 -16.72
C ALA A 320 -13.37 23.51 -17.75
N ILE A 321 -12.15 22.93 -17.72
CA ILE A 321 -11.77 21.53 -18.04
C ILE A 321 -10.37 21.28 -17.39
N ALA A 322 -10.30 20.57 -16.25
CA ALA A 322 -9.86 19.18 -16.07
C ALA A 322 -8.36 18.91 -16.38
N SER A 323 -7.54 18.18 -15.61
CA SER A 323 -7.70 17.41 -14.35
C SER A 323 -6.27 17.17 -13.72
N LEU A 324 -5.92 16.32 -12.73
CA LEU A 324 -6.54 15.18 -12.04
C LEU A 324 -6.56 15.38 -10.48
N SER A 325 -6.13 14.39 -9.66
CA SER A 325 -6.88 14.08 -8.43
C SER A 325 -6.17 13.22 -7.36
N THR A 326 -5.69 13.83 -6.28
CA THR A 326 -5.27 13.15 -5.03
C THR A 326 -6.43 12.99 -4.02
N TRP A 327 -6.30 12.05 -3.08
CA TRP A 327 -7.29 11.77 -2.00
C TRP A 327 -7.71 13.02 -1.22
N ALA A 328 -6.77 13.93 -0.95
CA ALA A 328 -7.04 15.19 -0.24
C ALA A 328 -8.00 16.14 -0.98
N SER A 329 -7.98 16.13 -2.32
CA SER A 329 -8.78 17.01 -3.17
C SER A 329 -10.25 16.60 -3.22
N LYS A 330 -10.54 15.29 -3.31
CA LYS A 330 -11.92 14.77 -3.23
C LYS A 330 -12.58 15.09 -1.88
N ALA A 331 -11.81 15.06 -0.79
CA ALA A 331 -12.29 15.44 0.55
C ALA A 331 -12.58 16.95 0.69
N LYS A 332 -11.92 17.83 -0.09
CA LYS A 332 -12.12 19.29 -0.01
C LYS A 332 -13.50 19.71 -0.52
N ALA A 333 -14.07 18.98 -1.48
CA ALA A 333 -15.42 19.20 -1.99
C ALA A 333 -16.54 18.80 -0.99
N ALA A 334 -16.23 17.98 0.02
CA ALA A 334 -17.18 17.58 1.07
C ALA A 334 -17.14 18.51 2.30
N ALA A 335 -16.24 19.50 2.33
CA ALA A 335 -16.03 20.40 3.46
C ALA A 335 -16.79 21.75 3.32
N ALA A 336 -17.70 21.86 2.35
CA ALA A 336 -18.39 23.10 2.00
C ALA A 336 -19.92 22.91 1.91
N ILE A 337 -20.56 22.67 3.06
CA ILE A 337 -21.98 23.00 3.40
C ILE A 337 -22.19 22.70 4.91
N PRO A 338 -23.07 23.41 5.65
CA PRO A 338 -23.08 23.39 7.12
C PRO A 338 -23.95 22.30 7.78
N GLU A 339 -23.53 21.95 9.00
CA GLU A 339 -24.29 21.38 10.13
C GLU A 339 -24.93 19.97 10.02
N THR A 340 -25.47 19.52 11.17
CA THR A 340 -25.80 18.12 11.50
C THR A 340 -27.30 17.94 11.78
N PRO A 341 -27.76 16.69 11.96
CA PRO A 341 -28.59 16.42 13.13
C PRO A 341 -28.18 15.09 13.84
N PRO A 342 -28.80 14.73 14.99
CA PRO A 342 -28.15 14.79 16.29
C PRO A 342 -27.54 13.46 16.76
N SER A 343 -26.66 13.54 17.76
CA SER A 343 -26.13 12.38 18.48
C SER A 343 -27.24 11.60 19.19
N VAL A 344 -27.54 10.38 18.71
CA VAL A 344 -28.48 9.47 19.36
C VAL A 344 -27.82 8.85 20.58
N LYS A 345 -28.23 9.29 21.77
CA LYS A 345 -27.79 8.73 23.05
C LYS A 345 -28.17 7.25 23.16
N ALA A 346 -27.17 6.37 23.19
CA ALA A 346 -27.33 4.94 23.47
C ALA A 346 -26.62 4.54 24.78
N ALA A 347 -26.84 5.30 25.85
CA ALA A 347 -26.46 4.87 27.19
C ALA A 347 -27.46 3.80 27.67
N LEU A 348 -27.05 2.53 27.63
CA LEU A 348 -27.77 1.44 28.32
C LEU A 348 -26.77 0.50 28.99
N ALA A 349 -26.24 0.94 30.14
CA ALA A 349 -25.41 0.09 30.99
C ALA A 349 -26.22 -1.17 31.38
N THR A 350 -25.74 -2.34 30.95
CA THR A 350 -26.32 -3.64 31.29
C THR A 350 -25.16 -4.52 31.77
N SER A 351 -25.23 -5.01 33.00
CA SER A 351 -24.15 -5.79 33.62
C SER A 351 -24.16 -7.23 33.11
N GLY A 352 -23.50 -7.45 31.98
CA GLY A 352 -23.28 -8.76 31.36
C GLY A 352 -22.02 -8.75 30.48
N PRO A 353 -21.61 -9.91 29.92
CA PRO A 353 -20.49 -9.97 28.99
C PRO A 353 -20.74 -9.08 27.75
N PRO A 354 -19.69 -8.54 27.11
CA PRO A 354 -19.81 -7.53 26.06
C PRO A 354 -20.43 -8.10 24.77
N ALA A 355 -21.76 -8.10 24.72
CA ALA A 355 -22.52 -8.51 23.54
C ALA A 355 -22.23 -7.58 22.36
N ILE A 356 -21.89 -8.16 21.21
CA ILE A 356 -21.60 -7.41 19.99
C ILE A 356 -22.88 -6.74 19.50
N PRO A 357 -22.91 -5.40 19.35
CA PRO A 357 -24.08 -4.72 18.79
C PRO A 357 -24.34 -5.21 17.37
N ARG A 358 -25.53 -5.77 17.11
CA ARG A 358 -25.98 -6.23 15.79
C ARG A 358 -27.29 -5.53 15.40
N ASN A 359 -27.47 -5.29 14.11
CA ASN A 359 -28.72 -4.77 13.55
C ASN A 359 -29.74 -5.88 13.31
N ARG A 360 -30.92 -5.54 12.78
CA ARG A 360 -32.00 -6.51 12.51
C ARG A 360 -31.61 -7.64 11.55
N LYS A 361 -30.59 -7.44 10.69
CA LYS A 361 -30.03 -8.45 9.77
C LYS A 361 -28.87 -9.26 10.38
N GLY A 362 -28.63 -9.14 11.69
CA GLY A 362 -27.49 -9.77 12.37
C GLY A 362 -26.13 -9.14 12.07
N GLN A 363 -26.07 -8.06 11.29
CA GLN A 363 -24.80 -7.40 10.93
C GLN A 363 -24.26 -6.58 12.11
N ARG A 364 -22.95 -6.69 12.38
CA ARG A 364 -22.25 -5.96 13.42
C ARG A 364 -22.28 -4.45 13.17
N VAL A 365 -22.65 -3.69 14.20
CA VAL A 365 -22.73 -2.23 14.20
C VAL A 365 -21.57 -1.67 15.02
N ASP A 366 -20.58 -1.07 14.36
CA ASP A 366 -19.56 -0.27 15.05
C ASP A 366 -20.21 0.92 15.79
N PRO A 367 -19.78 1.23 17.03
CA PRO A 367 -20.10 2.51 17.65
C PRO A 367 -19.72 3.67 16.73
N GLY A 368 -20.63 4.63 16.55
CA GLY A 368 -20.32 5.89 15.88
C GLY A 368 -19.24 6.66 16.65
N SER A 369 -18.43 7.43 15.93
CA SER A 369 -17.39 8.27 16.52
C SER A 369 -17.22 9.52 15.67
N PRO A 370 -17.02 10.72 16.26
CA PRO A 370 -16.85 11.94 15.49
C PRO A 370 -15.59 11.84 14.62
N PHE A 371 -15.71 12.19 13.33
CA PHE A 371 -14.58 12.24 12.41
C PHE A 371 -14.04 13.68 12.34
N ASP A 372 -13.05 13.99 13.18
CA ASP A 372 -12.21 15.17 12.96
C ASP A 372 -11.00 14.78 12.11
N LYS A 373 -10.91 15.35 10.91
CA LYS A 373 -9.80 15.11 9.99
C LYS A 373 -8.46 15.60 10.58
N THR A 374 -8.46 16.73 11.28
CA THR A 374 -7.22 17.34 11.81
C THR A 374 -6.60 16.47 12.88
N GLU A 375 -7.41 15.94 13.80
CA GLU A 375 -6.97 15.00 14.83
C GLU A 375 -6.60 13.63 14.25
N VAL A 376 -7.35 13.11 13.27
CA VAL A 376 -6.99 11.88 12.55
C VAL A 376 -5.63 12.01 11.85
N ASP A 377 -5.37 13.13 11.17
CA ASP A 377 -4.09 13.41 10.51
C ASP A 377 -2.97 13.72 11.51
N ARG A 378 -3.27 14.23 12.72
CA ARG A 378 -2.32 14.38 13.84
C ARG A 378 -1.92 13.02 14.43
N VAL A 379 -2.90 12.20 14.82
CA VAL A 379 -2.68 10.91 15.48
C VAL A 379 -2.00 9.90 14.56
N ARG A 380 -2.30 9.92 13.24
CA ARG A 380 -1.56 9.14 12.23
C ARG A 380 -0.05 9.44 12.23
N LYS A 381 0.35 10.71 12.41
CA LYS A 381 1.78 11.11 12.46
C LYS A 381 2.50 10.62 13.71
N LEU A 382 1.78 10.26 14.79
CA LEU A 382 2.39 9.73 16.01
C LEU A 382 2.93 8.29 15.85
N LYS A 383 2.56 7.58 14.77
CA LYS A 383 2.91 6.18 14.48
C LYS A 383 2.68 5.21 15.64
N MET A 384 1.64 5.45 16.44
CA MET A 384 1.26 4.60 17.58
C MET A 384 0.69 3.25 17.12
N CYS A 385 1.02 2.17 17.82
CA CYS A 385 0.54 0.83 17.44
C CYS A 385 -0.94 0.63 17.84
N ASN A 386 -1.81 0.50 16.83
CA ASN A 386 -3.24 0.24 17.03
C ASN A 386 -3.51 -1.01 17.88
N VAL A 387 -2.74 -2.10 17.70
CA VAL A 387 -2.98 -3.36 18.42
C VAL A 387 -2.54 -3.26 19.88
N HIS A 388 -1.43 -2.57 20.15
CA HIS A 388 -0.97 -2.30 21.52
C HIS A 388 -1.98 -1.43 22.27
N TYR A 389 -2.19 -0.18 21.83
CA TYR A 389 -2.98 0.80 22.59
C TYR A 389 -4.49 0.55 22.64
N LEU A 390 -5.02 -0.38 21.85
CA LEU A 390 -6.46 -0.66 21.78
C LEU A 390 -6.85 -2.10 22.18
N ARG A 391 -5.87 -3.00 22.39
CA ARG A 391 -6.12 -4.40 22.80
C ARG A 391 -5.13 -4.95 23.84
N ASP A 392 -4.05 -4.21 24.12
CA ASP A 392 -2.92 -4.54 25.01
C ASP A 392 -2.12 -5.81 24.63
N GLU A 393 -2.38 -6.39 23.46
CA GLU A 393 -1.88 -7.72 23.04
C GLU A 393 -1.14 -7.67 21.68
N CYS A 394 -0.20 -6.75 21.51
CA CYS A 394 0.59 -6.63 20.28
C CYS A 394 1.57 -7.82 20.12
N PRO A 395 1.40 -8.70 19.11
CA PRO A 395 2.17 -9.95 19.01
C PRO A 395 3.64 -9.75 18.60
N TYR A 396 4.01 -8.54 18.16
CA TYR A 396 5.37 -8.22 17.72
C TYR A 396 6.28 -7.71 18.85
N GLY A 397 5.72 -7.32 20.01
CA GLY A 397 6.50 -6.79 21.13
C GLY A 397 7.44 -5.65 20.72
N GLU A 398 8.71 -5.75 21.11
CA GLU A 398 9.78 -4.80 20.75
C GLU A 398 10.10 -4.76 19.24
N LYS A 399 9.71 -5.79 18.48
CA LYS A 399 9.91 -5.86 17.01
C LYS A 399 8.78 -5.19 16.23
N CYS A 400 7.90 -4.44 16.89
CA CYS A 400 6.84 -3.71 16.19
C CYS A 400 7.38 -2.47 15.47
N THR A 401 6.99 -2.28 14.21
CA THR A 401 7.32 -1.07 13.43
C THR A 401 6.57 0.19 13.89
N HIS A 402 5.63 0.03 14.83
CA HIS A 402 4.83 1.10 15.41
C HIS A 402 5.19 1.28 16.88
N LYS A 403 5.07 2.52 17.35
CA LYS A 403 5.48 2.93 18.69
C LYS A 403 4.61 2.30 19.80
N HIS A 404 5.28 1.84 20.85
CA HIS A 404 4.72 1.42 22.15
C HIS A 404 5.17 2.35 23.30
N ASP A 405 6.10 3.27 23.04
CA ASP A 405 6.77 4.17 24.01
C ASP A 405 5.98 5.46 24.33
N ARG A 406 4.80 5.67 23.71
CA ARG A 406 3.98 6.88 23.90
C ARG A 406 3.02 6.72 25.09
N CYS A 407 2.74 7.84 25.75
CA CYS A 407 1.64 8.00 26.70
C CYS A 407 0.49 8.78 26.02
N PRO A 408 -0.42 8.12 25.27
CA PRO A 408 -1.54 8.80 24.61
C PRO A 408 -2.56 9.34 25.63
N THR A 409 -3.19 10.48 25.31
CA THR A 409 -4.37 10.95 26.03
C THR A 409 -5.60 10.10 25.70
N LYS A 410 -6.69 10.27 26.47
CA LYS A 410 -7.98 9.64 26.14
C LYS A 410 -8.49 10.03 24.73
N SER A 411 -8.29 11.29 24.34
CA SER A 411 -8.62 11.79 22.99
C SER A 411 -7.78 11.11 21.90
N ASP A 412 -6.47 10.95 22.14
CA ASP A 412 -5.58 10.22 21.22
C ASP A 412 -6.03 8.76 21.03
N LEU A 413 -6.43 8.08 22.11
CA LEU A 413 -6.96 6.71 22.04
C LEU A 413 -8.29 6.61 21.31
N GLU A 414 -9.20 7.56 21.50
CA GLU A 414 -10.48 7.61 20.78
C GLU A 414 -10.27 7.89 19.29
N THR A 415 -9.40 8.84 18.95
CA THR A 415 -8.99 9.10 17.57
C THR A 415 -8.23 7.91 16.95
N LEU A 416 -7.42 7.18 17.73
CA LEU A 416 -6.73 5.97 17.26
C LEU A 416 -7.74 4.84 16.94
N ARG A 417 -8.85 4.74 17.67
CA ARG A 417 -9.97 3.84 17.30
C ARG A 417 -10.63 4.25 15.98
N VAL A 418 -10.78 5.55 15.71
CA VAL A 418 -11.24 6.04 14.40
C VAL A 418 -10.23 5.65 13.30
N VAL A 419 -8.93 5.87 13.53
CA VAL A 419 -7.86 5.49 12.60
C VAL A 419 -7.86 3.99 12.30
N ALA A 420 -7.99 3.13 13.32
CA ALA A 420 -8.06 1.68 13.14
C ALA A 420 -9.32 1.23 12.36
N ARG A 421 -10.46 1.89 12.59
CA ARG A 421 -11.72 1.62 11.88
C ARG A 421 -11.76 2.10 10.43
N LEU A 422 -10.76 2.84 9.96
CA LEU A 422 -10.63 3.19 8.54
C LEU A 422 -10.08 2.04 7.68
N ALA A 423 -9.54 0.98 8.31
CA ALA A 423 -9.24 -0.29 7.64
C ALA A 423 -10.43 -1.26 7.80
N ALA A 424 -10.82 -1.91 6.71
CA ALA A 424 -11.93 -2.86 6.72
C ALA A 424 -11.54 -4.18 7.43
N CYS A 425 -12.43 -4.68 8.29
CA CYS A 425 -12.26 -5.96 8.97
C CYS A 425 -12.37 -7.12 7.97
N ARG A 426 -11.41 -8.07 8.00
CA ARG A 426 -11.40 -9.26 7.13
C ARG A 426 -12.64 -10.14 7.29
N ASN A 427 -13.24 -10.14 8.48
CA ASN A 427 -14.46 -10.89 8.80
C ASN A 427 -15.74 -10.04 8.59
N GLY A 428 -15.63 -8.87 7.95
CA GLY A 428 -16.76 -8.02 7.55
C GLY A 428 -17.78 -7.76 8.65
N SER A 429 -19.07 -7.72 8.27
CA SER A 429 -20.15 -7.46 9.22
C SER A 429 -20.57 -8.67 10.06
N THR A 430 -20.00 -9.87 9.84
CA THR A 430 -20.30 -11.06 10.67
C THR A 430 -19.40 -11.17 11.89
N CYS A 431 -18.17 -10.65 11.81
CA CYS A 431 -17.09 -10.65 12.82
C CYS A 431 -17.51 -10.78 14.30
N GLU A 432 -17.03 -11.84 14.95
CA GLU A 432 -17.40 -12.23 16.33
C GLU A 432 -16.36 -11.86 17.39
N ASP A 433 -15.24 -11.23 17.01
CA ASP A 433 -14.22 -10.79 17.96
C ASP A 433 -14.66 -9.51 18.71
N THR A 434 -15.00 -9.63 19.99
CA THR A 434 -15.44 -8.51 20.83
C THR A 434 -14.37 -7.42 21.00
N LYS A 435 -13.09 -7.76 20.88
CA LYS A 435 -11.94 -6.82 20.88
C LYS A 435 -11.60 -6.28 19.48
N CYS A 436 -12.36 -6.58 18.43
CA CYS A 436 -11.98 -6.18 17.07
C CYS A 436 -11.98 -4.65 16.88
N ILE A 437 -10.83 -4.11 16.46
CA ILE A 437 -10.56 -2.67 16.32
C ILE A 437 -10.74 -2.13 14.89
N TYR A 438 -10.90 -3.01 13.92
CA TYR A 438 -11.11 -2.68 12.50
C TYR A 438 -12.57 -2.29 12.22
N GLY A 439 -12.83 -1.69 11.05
CA GLY A 439 -14.17 -1.26 10.66
C GLY A 439 -15.01 -2.41 10.10
N HIS A 440 -16.22 -2.59 10.62
CA HIS A 440 -17.19 -3.60 10.17
C HIS A 440 -18.26 -3.02 9.23
N ARG A 441 -18.33 -1.68 9.12
CA ARG A 441 -19.00 -0.95 8.03
C ARG A 441 -18.14 0.20 7.50
N CYS A 442 -18.38 0.63 6.27
CA CYS A 442 -17.88 1.91 5.78
C CYS A 442 -18.57 3.06 6.54
N GLN A 443 -17.78 4.01 7.04
CA GLN A 443 -18.26 5.19 7.79
C GLN A 443 -18.10 6.50 7.00
N ALA A 444 -17.63 6.42 5.75
CA ALA A 444 -17.48 7.57 4.88
C ALA A 444 -18.84 8.06 4.35
N PRO A 445 -19.04 9.37 4.16
CA PRO A 445 -20.33 9.91 3.71
C PRO A 445 -20.71 9.40 2.30
N PRO A 446 -22.02 9.33 1.98
CA PRO A 446 -22.49 8.96 0.65
C PRO A 446 -22.07 9.98 -0.42
N ARG A 447 -22.00 9.55 -1.69
CA ARG A 447 -21.89 10.49 -2.82
C ARG A 447 -23.13 11.40 -2.87
N LEU A 448 -22.90 12.70 -3.09
CA LEU A 448 -23.96 13.70 -3.23
C LEU A 448 -24.83 13.46 -4.48
N ASP A 449 -24.19 13.06 -5.58
CA ASP A 449 -24.83 12.76 -6.84
C ASP A 449 -25.16 11.26 -6.95
N LYS A 450 -26.45 10.93 -6.82
CA LYS A 450 -26.97 9.56 -6.94
C LYS A 450 -27.07 9.07 -8.39
N THR A 451 -27.04 9.96 -9.39
CA THR A 451 -27.17 9.58 -10.81
C THR A 451 -25.91 8.91 -11.34
N LYS A 452 -24.77 9.13 -10.68
CA LYS A 452 -23.48 8.48 -10.94
C LYS A 452 -23.30 7.13 -10.22
N TRP A 453 -24.39 6.48 -9.80
CA TRP A 453 -24.36 5.08 -9.36
C TRP A 453 -24.32 4.15 -10.59
N ASN A 454 -23.12 3.97 -11.13
CA ASN A 454 -22.81 2.92 -12.10
C ASN A 454 -22.74 1.56 -11.39
N ASN A 455 -23.48 0.56 -11.90
CA ASN A 455 -23.50 -0.79 -11.31
C ASN A 455 -22.12 -1.49 -11.30
N THR A 456 -21.15 -0.97 -12.06
CA THR A 456 -19.76 -1.42 -12.10
C THR A 456 -18.95 -1.12 -10.83
N GLU A 457 -19.38 -0.19 -9.96
CA GLU A 457 -18.69 0.09 -8.68
C GLU A 457 -19.03 -0.90 -7.54
N GLY A 458 -19.70 -2.02 -7.84
CA GLY A 458 -19.84 -3.17 -6.93
C GLY A 458 -20.59 -2.86 -5.64
N GLY A 459 -21.51 -1.89 -5.65
CA GLY A 459 -22.34 -1.50 -4.51
C GLY A 459 -21.70 -0.48 -3.55
N LYS A 460 -20.52 0.06 -3.85
CA LYS A 460 -19.84 1.06 -3.00
C LYS A 460 -20.48 2.45 -3.17
N THR A 461 -21.22 2.94 -2.17
CA THR A 461 -21.99 4.21 -2.24
C THR A 461 -21.32 5.44 -1.63
N CYS A 462 -20.17 5.29 -0.96
CA CYS A 462 -19.50 6.41 -0.30
C CYS A 462 -18.76 7.32 -1.31
N ILE A 463 -18.35 8.51 -0.87
CA ILE A 463 -17.58 9.48 -1.67
C ILE A 463 -16.37 8.89 -2.41
N PHE A 464 -15.75 7.83 -1.87
CA PHE A 464 -14.61 7.15 -2.50
C PHE A 464 -15.02 6.18 -3.61
N GLY A 465 -16.22 5.58 -3.53
CA GLY A 465 -16.73 4.63 -4.51
C GLY A 465 -15.76 3.48 -4.79
N SER A 466 -15.41 3.24 -6.05
CA SER A 466 -14.33 2.35 -6.51
C SER A 466 -13.13 2.29 -5.56
N ASP A 467 -12.63 3.46 -5.15
CA ASP A 467 -11.40 3.68 -4.39
C ASP A 467 -11.55 3.32 -2.91
N CYS A 468 -12.75 2.98 -2.44
CA CYS A 468 -12.99 2.61 -1.05
C CYS A 468 -12.41 1.22 -0.71
N VAL A 469 -11.68 1.13 0.39
CA VAL A 469 -11.13 -0.15 0.93
C VAL A 469 -12.21 -1.09 1.48
N PHE A 470 -13.45 -0.61 1.64
CA PHE A 470 -14.58 -1.43 2.09
C PHE A 470 -15.28 -2.10 0.88
N PRO A 471 -15.64 -3.40 0.98
CA PRO A 471 -16.57 -4.06 0.06
C PRO A 471 -17.93 -3.33 -0.01
N GLY A 472 -18.66 -3.51 -1.12
CA GLY A 472 -20.00 -2.92 -1.30
C GLY A 472 -20.99 -3.38 -0.22
N GLU A 473 -20.91 -4.64 0.21
CA GLU A 473 -21.72 -5.23 1.29
C GLU A 473 -21.59 -4.50 2.64
N LEU A 474 -20.47 -3.79 2.86
CA LEU A 474 -20.21 -3.02 4.08
C LEU A 474 -20.63 -1.54 3.94
N HIS A 475 -21.26 -1.15 2.84
CA HIS A 475 -21.87 0.16 2.64
C HIS A 475 -23.38 0.14 2.95
N ASN A 476 -23.93 1.26 3.42
CA ASN A 476 -25.35 1.40 3.79
C ASN A 476 -25.84 0.38 4.84
N VAL A 477 -24.93 -0.14 5.66
CA VAL A 477 -25.26 -1.05 6.78
C VAL A 477 -26.13 -0.30 7.78
N ASP A 478 -27.33 -0.83 8.04
CA ASP A 478 -28.25 -0.30 9.05
C ASP A 478 -27.56 -0.27 10.43
N THR A 479 -27.54 0.92 11.04
CA THR A 479 -26.91 1.19 12.33
C THR A 479 -27.87 1.02 13.52
N THR A 480 -29.13 0.63 13.27
CA THR A 480 -30.15 0.43 14.30
C THR A 480 -29.87 -0.86 15.06
N ILE A 481 -29.29 -0.74 16.25
CA ILE A 481 -28.98 -1.89 17.13
C ILE A 481 -30.29 -2.47 17.69
N VAL A 482 -30.43 -3.80 17.61
CA VAL A 482 -31.59 -4.53 18.18
C VAL A 482 -31.17 -5.41 19.36
N LYS A 483 -32.06 -5.59 20.34
CA LYS A 483 -31.81 -6.47 21.50
C LYS A 483 -31.96 -7.96 21.19
N THR A 484 -32.61 -8.30 20.08
CA THR A 484 -32.83 -9.67 19.63
C THR A 484 -32.77 -9.72 18.11
N VAL A 485 -31.89 -10.56 17.56
CA VAL A 485 -31.89 -10.91 16.15
C VAL A 485 -32.96 -11.98 15.95
N LYS A 486 -33.89 -11.78 15.00
CA LYS A 486 -34.68 -12.91 14.49
C LYS A 486 -33.81 -13.67 13.51
N ILE A 487 -33.48 -14.90 13.87
CA ILE A 487 -33.00 -15.96 12.98
C ILE A 487 -34.20 -16.45 12.17
#